data_AF-A0A0A0CZI3-F1
#
_entry.id   AF-A0A0A0CZI3-F1
#
_cell.length_a   1.000
_cell.length_b   1.000
_cell.length_c   1.000
_cell.angle_alpha   90.00
_cell.angle_beta   90.00
_cell.angle_gamma   90.00
#
_symmetry.space_group_name_H-M   'P 1'
#
loop_
_entity.id
_entity.type
_entity.pdbx_description
1 polymer ?
#
loop_
_entity_poly.entity_id
_entity_poly.type
_entity_poly.pdbx_seq_one_letter_code
_entity_poly.pdbx_strand_id
1 'polypeptide(L)'
;IFFDGMVTNVLNPKVALFFIAFLPQFVDPAHSAVLQILVLGTLGNISGTTINALVGMSSGGVGRVLSRRPAVARLLNGFTGVVFLGLAARLVLADGRPK
;
A
#
# COMPACT_ATOMS: atom_id res chain seq x y z
N ILE A 1 20.49 -0.87 4.92
CA ILE A 1 19.33 -1.55 4.30
C ILE A 1 18.17 -1.74 5.29
N PHE A 2 18.25 -2.62 6.31
CA PHE A 2 17.12 -2.82 7.24
C PHE A 2 16.82 -1.58 8.09
N PHE A 3 17.87 -0.96 8.67
CA PHE A 3 17.71 0.25 9.47
C PHE A 3 17.19 1.43 8.63
N ASP A 4 17.75 1.66 7.43
CA ASP A 4 17.27 2.71 6.52
C ASP A 4 15.81 2.48 6.12
N GLY A 5 15.44 1.22 5.84
CA GLY A 5 14.07 0.84 5.56
C GLY A 5 13.13 1.08 6.74
N MET A 6 13.56 0.71 7.95
CA MET A 6 12.82 0.95 9.19
C MET A 6 12.61 2.44 9.44
N VAL A 7 13.68 3.24 9.37
CA VAL A 7 13.62 4.70 9.57
C VAL A 7 12.72 5.35 8.52
N THR A 8 12.86 4.97 7.24
CA THR A 8 12.00 5.49 6.16
C THR A 8 10.53 5.13 6.38
N ASN A 9 10.25 3.93 6.89
CA ASN A 9 8.89 3.47 7.15
C ASN A 9 8.27 4.17 8.37
N VAL A 10 9.02 4.29 9.48
CA VAL A 10 8.58 4.98 10.70
C VAL A 10 8.35 6.47 10.43
N LEU A 11 9.22 7.10 9.63
CA LEU A 11 9.07 8.49 9.22
C LEU A 11 8.02 8.69 8.12
N ASN A 12 7.40 7.63 7.60
CA ASN A 12 6.35 7.76 6.59
C ASN A 12 5.01 8.07 7.28
N PRO A 13 4.55 9.34 7.27
CA PRO A 13 3.35 9.72 8.02
C PRO A 13 2.09 9.10 7.43
N LYS A 14 2.13 8.59 6.19
CA LYS A 14 0.96 8.05 5.50
C LYS A 14 0.35 6.88 6.25
N VAL A 15 1.18 5.99 6.80
CA VAL A 15 0.71 4.81 7.53
C VAL A 15 0.04 5.24 8.84
N ALA A 16 0.66 6.14 9.59
CA ALA A 16 0.09 6.70 10.81
C ALA A 16 -1.25 7.42 10.54
N LEU A 17 -1.29 8.28 9.52
CA LEU A 17 -2.50 9.00 9.12
C LEU A 17 -3.62 8.06 8.68
N PHE A 18 -3.30 6.98 7.96
CA PHE A 18 -4.28 5.96 7.59
C PHE A 18 -4.90 5.33 8.84
N PHE A 19 -4.08 4.86 9.79
CA PHE A 19 -4.59 4.20 10.98
C PHE A 19 -5.39 5.16 11.88
N ILE A 20 -4.94 6.41 12.07
CA ILE A 20 -5.68 7.42 12.84
C ILE A 20 -7.01 7.78 12.16
N ALA A 21 -7.05 7.86 10.84
CA ALA A 21 -8.27 8.21 10.12
C ALA A 21 -9.28 7.06 10.05
N PHE A 22 -8.80 5.81 9.88
CA PHE A 22 -9.67 4.66 9.63
C PHE A 22 -9.97 3.82 10.87
N LEU A 23 -8.99 3.49 11.73
CA LEU A 23 -9.23 2.56 12.84
C LEU A 23 -10.30 3.01 13.83
N PRO A 24 -10.37 4.29 14.25
CA PRO A 24 -11.39 4.73 15.19
C PRO A 24 -12.82 4.51 14.69
N GLN A 25 -13.03 4.44 13.38
CA GLN A 25 -14.36 4.19 12.78
C GLN A 25 -14.87 2.77 13.05
N PHE A 26 -13.98 1.83 13.40
CA PHE A 26 -14.29 0.44 13.70
C PHE A 26 -14.26 0.12 15.20
N VAL A 27 -14.04 1.14 16.05
CA VAL A 27 -13.96 0.98 17.50
C VAL A 27 -15.33 1.27 18.11
N ASP A 28 -15.81 0.35 18.94
CA ASP A 28 -16.98 0.57 19.78
C ASP A 28 -16.59 1.44 21.00
N PRO A 29 -17.22 2.63 21.18
CA PRO A 29 -16.96 3.50 22.32
C PRO A 29 -17.32 2.90 23.68
N ALA A 30 -18.18 1.87 23.73
CA ALA A 30 -18.59 1.22 24.98
C ALA A 30 -17.49 0.34 25.60
N HIS A 31 -16.44 0.02 24.84
CA HIS A 31 -15.36 -0.87 25.24
C HIS A 31 -13.99 -0.16 25.18
N SER A 32 -12.92 -0.84 25.62
CA SER A 32 -11.57 -0.26 25.57
C SER A 32 -11.11 -0.02 24.13
N ALA A 33 -10.99 1.25 23.76
CA ALA A 33 -10.50 1.66 22.45
C ALA A 33 -9.06 1.18 22.20
N VAL A 34 -8.20 1.19 23.23
CA VAL A 34 -6.80 0.76 23.12
C VAL A 34 -6.71 -0.71 22.70
N LEU A 35 -7.47 -1.60 23.35
CA LEU A 35 -7.45 -3.02 23.02
C LEU A 35 -7.98 -3.27 21.61
N GLN A 36 -9.08 -2.61 21.23
CA GLN A 36 -9.65 -2.76 19.89
C GLN A 36 -8.68 -2.27 18.80
N ILE A 37 -8.03 -1.12 19.01
CA ILE A 37 -7.02 -0.59 18.09
C ILE A 37 -5.82 -1.53 17.97
N LEU A 38 -5.34 -2.10 19.08
CA LEU A 38 -4.24 -3.08 19.06
C LEU A 38 -4.63 -4.35 18.30
N VAL A 39 -5.84 -4.87 18.51
CA VAL A 39 -6.34 -6.06 17.80
C VAL A 39 -6.49 -5.78 16.30
N LEU A 40 -7.18 -4.69 15.93
CA LEU A 40 -7.40 -4.32 14.53
C LEU A 40 -6.08 -4.02 13.81
N GLY A 41 -5.17 -3.29 14.45
CA GLY A 41 -3.84 -3.01 13.92
C GLY A 41 -3.03 -4.29 13.71
N THR A 42 -3.08 -5.23 14.67
CA THR A 42 -2.39 -6.52 14.56
C THR A 42 -2.95 -7.37 13.42
N LEU A 43 -4.28 -7.46 13.30
CA LEU A 43 -4.95 -8.16 12.19
C LEU A 43 -4.53 -7.56 10.84
N GLY A 44 -4.54 -6.23 10.72
CA GLY A 44 -4.07 -5.53 9.53
C GLY A 44 -2.61 -5.83 9.20
N ASN A 45 -1.73 -5.85 10.21
CA ASN A 45 -0.32 -6.19 10.04
C ASN A 45 -0.13 -7.63 9.57
N ILE A 46 -0.87 -8.59 10.13
CA ILE A 46 -0.82 -9.99 9.71
C ILE A 46 -1.25 -10.09 8.25
N SER A 47 -2.42 -9.54 7.89
CA SER A 47 -2.92 -9.57 6.51
C SER A 47 -1.94 -8.93 5.52
N GLY A 48 -1.41 -7.74 5.84
CA GLY A 48 -0.44 -7.04 5.02
C GLY A 48 0.87 -7.84 4.86
N THR A 49 1.36 -8.42 5.95
CA THR A 49 2.56 -9.27 5.93
C THR A 49 2.35 -10.53 5.09
N THR A 50 1.20 -11.20 5.25
CA THR A 50 0.86 -12.38 4.43
C THR A 50 0.83 -12.04 2.95
N ILE A 51 0.15 -10.97 2.56
CA ILE A 51 0.10 -10.54 1.15
C ILE A 51 1.50 -10.20 0.64
N ASN A 52 2.26 -9.40 1.39
CA ASN A 52 3.63 -9.01 1.00
C ASN A 52 4.56 -10.22 0.89
N ALA A 53 4.45 -11.19 1.79
CA ALA A 53 5.22 -12.43 1.74
C ALA A 53 4.86 -13.26 0.49
N LEU A 54 3.57 -13.40 0.17
CA LEU A 54 3.11 -14.11 -1.03
C LEU A 54 3.63 -13.43 -2.32
N VAL A 55 3.57 -12.10 -2.38
CA VAL A 55 4.15 -11.34 -3.50
C VAL A 55 5.66 -11.53 -3.55
N GLY A 56 6.35 -11.44 -2.41
CA GLY A 56 7.80 -11.65 -2.31
C GLY A 56 8.22 -13.03 -2.82
N MET A 57 7.53 -14.09 -2.38
CA MET A 57 7.79 -15.47 -2.81
C MET A 57 7.50 -15.70 -4.30
N SER A 58 6.43 -15.09 -4.83
CA SER A 58 6.07 -15.23 -6.25
C SER A 58 6.95 -14.40 -7.19
N SER A 59 7.60 -13.33 -6.69
CA SER A 59 8.40 -12.40 -7.48
C SER A 59 9.56 -13.08 -8.22
N GLY A 60 10.23 -14.07 -7.61
CA GLY A 60 11.30 -14.82 -8.26
C GLY A 60 10.82 -15.69 -9.44
N GLY A 61 9.62 -16.25 -9.34
CA GLY A 61 8.98 -17.01 -10.43
C GLY A 61 8.54 -16.08 -11.56
N VAL A 62 7.76 -15.05 -11.23
CA VAL A 62 7.23 -14.07 -12.17
C VAL A 62 8.37 -13.33 -12.88
N GLY A 63 9.40 -12.92 -12.14
CA GLY A 63 10.57 -12.21 -12.69
C GLY A 63 11.32 -13.03 -13.74
N ARG A 64 11.46 -14.35 -13.53
CA ARG A 64 12.09 -15.25 -14.53
C ARG A 64 11.23 -15.43 -15.79
N VAL A 65 9.91 -15.42 -15.67
CA VAL A 65 9.01 -15.51 -16.83
C VAL A 65 9.04 -14.21 -17.62
N LEU A 66 9.00 -13.06 -16.94
CA LEU A 66 9.07 -11.74 -17.57
C LEU A 66 10.40 -11.49 -18.27
N SER A 67 11.53 -11.94 -17.68
CA SER A 67 12.85 -11.80 -18.31
C SER A 67 12.97 -12.61 -19.61
N ARG A 68 12.25 -13.73 -19.71
CA ARG A 68 12.16 -14.55 -20.94
C ARG A 68 11.15 -13.99 -21.96
N ARG A 69 10.27 -13.06 -21.59
CA ARG A 69 9.22 -12.49 -22.46
C ARG A 69 9.22 -10.96 -22.42
N PRO A 70 10.20 -10.30 -23.06
CA PRO A 70 10.37 -8.85 -23.00
C PRO A 70 9.19 -8.04 -23.56
N ALA A 71 8.39 -8.61 -24.47
CA ALA A 71 7.17 -7.97 -24.96
C ALA A 71 6.10 -7.85 -23.86
N VAL A 72 5.95 -8.87 -23.01
CA VAL A 72 4.99 -8.85 -21.89
C VAL A 72 5.43 -7.85 -20.82
N ALA A 73 6.73 -7.83 -20.50
CA ALA A 73 7.28 -6.84 -19.56
C ALA A 73 7.06 -5.39 -20.05
N ARG A 74 7.27 -5.14 -21.35
CA ARG A 74 7.01 -3.83 -21.97
C ARG A 74 5.52 -3.45 -21.90
N LEU A 75 4.61 -4.39 -22.16
CA LEU A 75 3.17 -4.14 -22.06
C LEU A 75 2.76 -3.79 -20.62
N LEU A 76 3.24 -4.54 -19.63
CA LEU A 76 2.96 -4.27 -18.21
C LEU A 76 3.50 -2.92 -17.75
N ASN A 77 4.71 -2.56 -18.18
CA ASN A 77 5.29 -1.25 -17.90
C ASN A 77 4.49 -0.12 -18.56
N GLY A 78 4.10 -0.29 -19.83
CA GLY A 78 3.28 0.69 -20.56
C GLY A 78 1.91 0.88 -19.89
N PHE A 79 1.25 -0.21 -19.53
CA PHE A 79 -0.02 -0.18 -18.80
C PHE A 79 0.10 0.55 -17.45
N THR A 80 1.15 0.25 -16.67
CA THR A 80 1.40 0.92 -15.39
C THR A 80 1.61 2.43 -15.58
N GLY A 81 2.35 2.82 -16.63
CA GLY A 81 2.54 4.23 -16.99
C GLY A 81 1.22 4.93 -17.34
N VAL A 82 0.37 4.28 -18.15
CA VAL A 82 -0.96 4.80 -18.51
C VAL A 82 -1.84 4.98 -17.27
N VAL A 83 -1.83 4.02 -16.34
CA VAL A 83 -2.59 4.12 -15.08
C VAL A 83 -2.11 5.30 -14.24
N PHE A 84 -0.79 5.48 -14.10
CA PHE A 84 -0.25 6.62 -13.35
C PHE A 84 -0.55 7.97 -14.01
N LEU A 85 -0.43 8.07 -15.33
CA LEU A 85 -0.81 9.28 -16.06
C LEU A 85 -2.30 9.58 -15.92
N GLY A 86 -3.16 8.56 -15.98
CA GLY A 86 -4.59 8.69 -15.74
C GLY A 86 -4.91 9.17 -14.32
N LEU A 87 -4.20 8.64 -13.31
CA LEU A 87 -4.37 9.08 -11.92
C LEU A 87 -3.88 10.52 -11.72
N ALA A 88 -2.74 10.89 -12.31
CA ALA A 88 -2.22 12.26 -12.26
C ALA A 88 -3.18 13.26 -12.92
N ALA A 89 -3.72 12.92 -14.09
CA ALA A 89 -4.73 13.73 -14.76
C ALA A 89 -5.99 13.87 -13.90
N ARG A 90 -6.47 12.79 -13.28
CA ARG A 90 -7.61 12.83 -12.35
C ARG A 90 -7.34 13.75 -11.16
N LEU A 91 -6.15 13.70 -10.56
CA LEU A 91 -5.80 14.56 -9.43
C LEU A 91 -5.81 16.04 -9.82
N VAL A 92 -5.20 16.41 -10.95
CA VAL A 92 -5.21 17.79 -11.46
C VAL A 92 -6.64 18.27 -11.72
N LEU A 93 -7.49 17.43 -12.30
CA LEU A 93 -8.89 17.78 -12.57
C LEU A 93 -9.76 17.82 -11.30
N ALA A 94 -9.44 17.02 -10.29
CA ALA A 94 -10.15 17.00 -9.01
C ALA A 94 -9.80 18.22 -8.14
N ASP A 95 -8.52 18.63 -8.13
CA ASP A 95 -8.02 19.81 -7.41
C ASP A 95 -8.35 21.13 -8.14
N GLY A 96 -8.70 21.08 -9.43
CA GLY A 96 -9.11 22.23 -10.24
C GLY A 96 -10.51 22.79 -9.95
N ARG A 97 -11.25 22.24 -8.97
CA ARG A 97 -12.49 22.87 -8.48
C ARG A 97 -12.10 23.98 -7.48
N PRO A 98 -12.35 25.26 -7.77
CA PRO A 98 -12.06 26.33 -6.82
C PRO A 98 -12.86 26.06 -5.54
N LYS A 99 -12.17 26.06 -4.40
CA LYS A 99 -12.80 26.19 -3.07
C LYS A 99 -13.41 27.57 -2.93
#